data_AF-A0A2M7S507-F1
#
_entry.id   AF-A0A2M7S507-F1
#
_cell.length_a   1.000
_cell.length_b   1.000
_cell.length_c   1.000
_cell.angle_alpha   90.00
_cell.angle_beta   90.00
_cell.angle_gamma   90.00
#
_symmetry.space_group_name_H-M   'P 1'
#
loop_
_entity.id
_entity.type
_entity.pdbx_description
1 polymer ?
#
loop_
_entity_poly.entity_id
_entity_poly.type
_entity_poly.pdbx_seq_one_letter_code
_entity_poly.pdbx_strand_id
1 'polypeptide(L)'
;MKASKCACGSAGAMVFACSGGSNVGQIANDAAVRLNDQGTAKLYCLVGAVSHIPGMVKGAESAEYIIAIDGCPVGCAKKALEHLKLKIDEYIVVTEKGIKKTYDLHPRKADIDKILKKHYWRKEWKKSLCLRLKKRNGRKCRES
;
A
#
# COMPACT_ATOMS: atom_id res chain seq x y z
N MET A 1 31.85 -0.67 11.72
CA MET A 1 31.42 0.31 10.70
C MET A 1 29.90 0.39 10.70
N LYS A 2 29.31 1.54 11.08
CA LYS A 2 27.86 1.74 11.15
C LYS A 2 27.30 2.06 9.76
N ALA A 3 26.39 1.23 9.26
CA ALA A 3 25.61 1.56 8.07
C ALA A 3 24.66 2.72 8.38
N SER A 4 24.88 3.87 7.76
CA SER A 4 23.97 5.02 7.79
C SER A 4 22.71 4.71 6.97
N LYS A 5 21.76 4.00 7.58
CA LYS A 5 20.42 3.79 7.02
C LYS A 5 19.70 5.14 7.01
N CYS A 6 19.48 5.72 5.84
CA CYS A 6 18.51 6.81 5.72
C CYS A 6 17.17 6.37 6.35
N ALA A 7 16.55 7.26 7.13
CA ALA A 7 15.23 7.04 7.75
C ALA A 7 14.08 6.90 6.73
N CYS A 8 14.37 6.79 5.44
CA CYS A 8 13.40 6.57 4.36
C CYS A 8 13.11 5.08 4.10
N GLY A 9 13.73 4.16 4.86
CA GLY A 9 13.26 2.77 4.91
C GLY A 9 11.95 2.73 5.70
N SER A 10 10.84 2.43 5.03
CA SER A 10 9.50 2.18 5.59
C SER A 10 8.80 3.28 6.42
N ALA A 11 9.44 4.39 6.79
CA ALA A 11 8.95 5.30 7.85
C ALA A 11 7.75 6.20 7.49
N GLY A 12 6.87 5.80 6.58
CA GLY A 12 5.66 6.59 6.29
C GLY A 12 4.71 6.02 5.24
N ALA A 13 5.07 4.95 4.54
CA ALA A 13 4.16 4.32 3.59
C ALA A 13 3.24 3.33 4.30
N MET A 14 1.94 3.44 4.06
CA MET A 14 0.93 2.46 4.47
C MET A 14 0.25 1.87 3.24
N VAL A 15 -0.05 0.58 3.31
CA VAL A 15 -0.81 -0.14 2.29
C VAL A 15 -2.12 -0.64 2.88
N PHE A 16 -3.20 -0.39 2.13
CA PHE A 16 -4.55 -0.79 2.42
C PHE A 16 -5.04 -1.67 1.28
N ALA A 17 -5.60 -2.82 1.60
CA ALA A 17 -6.05 -3.78 0.59
C ALA A 17 -7.52 -4.16 0.76
N CYS A 18 -8.16 -4.49 -0.36
CA CYS A 18 -9.41 -5.22 -0.36
C CYS A 18 -9.15 -6.70 -0.07
N SER A 19 -9.54 -7.16 1.13
CA SER A 19 -9.39 -8.57 1.55
C SER A 19 -10.70 -9.36 1.42
N GLY A 20 -11.43 -9.14 0.33
CA GLY A 20 -12.77 -9.74 0.11
C GLY A 20 -12.76 -11.21 -0.34
N GLY A 21 -13.94 -11.83 -0.38
CA GLY A 21 -14.15 -13.26 -0.69
C GLY A 21 -14.04 -13.65 -2.18
N SER A 22 -12.95 -13.26 -2.86
CA SER A 22 -12.64 -13.68 -4.23
C SER A 22 -11.14 -13.81 -4.44
N ASN A 23 -10.70 -14.54 -5.48
CA ASN A 23 -9.28 -14.71 -5.78
C ASN A 23 -8.54 -13.36 -5.85
N VAL A 24 -9.13 -12.37 -6.50
CA VAL A 24 -8.53 -11.04 -6.66
C VAL A 24 -8.48 -10.23 -5.37
N GLY A 25 -9.42 -10.46 -4.45
CA GLY A 25 -9.35 -9.91 -3.09
C GLY A 25 -8.22 -10.55 -2.29
N GLN A 26 -8.08 -11.88 -2.38
CA GLN A 26 -6.97 -12.57 -1.72
C GLN A 26 -5.61 -12.18 -2.35
N ILE A 27 -5.52 -12.00 -3.66
CA ILE A 27 -4.32 -11.48 -4.33
C ILE A 27 -3.97 -10.07 -3.84
N ALA A 28 -4.96 -9.18 -3.71
CA ALA A 28 -4.73 -7.83 -3.21
C ALA A 28 -4.19 -7.85 -1.77
N ASN A 29 -4.80 -8.68 -0.91
CA ASN A 29 -4.37 -8.89 0.46
C ASN A 29 -2.94 -9.45 0.53
N ASP A 30 -2.65 -10.52 -0.21
CA ASP A 30 -1.33 -11.17 -0.22
C ASP A 30 -0.23 -10.26 -0.77
N ALA A 31 -0.55 -9.44 -1.76
CA ALA A 31 0.38 -8.42 -2.26
C ALA A 31 0.71 -7.40 -1.14
N ALA A 32 -0.28 -6.94 -0.38
CA ALA A 32 -0.07 -6.01 0.72
C ALA A 32 0.71 -6.64 1.89
N VAL A 33 0.44 -7.90 2.23
CA VAL A 33 1.24 -8.67 3.22
C VAL A 33 2.70 -8.74 2.77
N ARG A 34 2.97 -9.10 1.51
CA ARG A 34 4.36 -9.16 1.01
C ARG A 34 5.06 -7.81 0.97
N LEU A 35 4.35 -6.71 0.69
CA LEU A 35 4.90 -5.36 0.81
C LEU A 35 5.30 -5.03 2.25
N ASN A 36 4.50 -5.48 3.22
CA ASN A 36 4.78 -5.36 4.64
C ASN A 36 6.01 -6.19 5.06
N ASP A 37 6.06 -7.45 4.69
CA ASP A 37 7.16 -8.36 5.03
C ASP A 37 8.50 -7.91 4.43
N GLN A 38 8.45 -7.27 3.25
CA GLN A 38 9.63 -6.67 2.62
C GLN A 38 10.05 -5.33 3.25
N GLY A 39 9.29 -4.80 4.22
CA GLY A 39 9.51 -3.47 4.78
C GLY A 39 9.30 -2.34 3.76
N THR A 40 8.49 -2.57 2.72
CA THR A 40 8.23 -1.57 1.67
C THR A 40 7.13 -0.60 2.11
N ALA A 41 6.04 -1.11 2.67
CA ALA A 41 4.94 -0.32 3.22
C ALA A 41 4.30 -1.10 4.39
N LYS A 42 3.83 -0.40 5.42
CA LYS A 42 3.14 -1.04 6.54
C LYS A 42 1.72 -1.43 6.13
N LEU A 43 1.37 -2.71 6.22
CA LEU A 43 -0.02 -3.13 6.05
C LEU A 43 -0.87 -2.57 7.20
N TYR A 44 -1.99 -1.92 6.87
CA TYR A 44 -2.85 -1.26 7.85
C TYR A 44 -4.31 -1.69 7.71
N CYS A 45 -5.02 -1.74 8.84
CA CYS A 45 -6.39 -2.24 8.91
C CYS A 45 -7.37 -1.25 8.28
N LEU A 46 -7.84 -1.56 7.06
CA LEU A 46 -8.80 -0.74 6.33
C LEU A 46 -10.16 -0.66 7.03
N VAL A 47 -10.70 -1.80 7.45
CA VAL A 47 -12.03 -1.87 8.08
C VAL A 47 -12.05 -1.06 9.37
N GLY A 48 -11.06 -1.25 10.24
CA GLY A 48 -11.05 -0.51 11.50
C GLY A 48 -10.79 0.99 11.33
N ALA A 49 -10.05 1.41 10.28
CA ALA A 49 -9.94 2.81 9.94
C ALA A 49 -11.29 3.39 9.47
N VAL A 50 -11.96 2.77 8.49
CA VAL A 50 -13.23 3.27 7.93
C VAL A 50 -14.41 3.13 8.91
N SER A 51 -14.32 2.24 9.90
CA SER A 51 -15.25 2.15 11.03
C SER A 51 -15.04 3.25 12.08
N HIS A 52 -14.21 4.25 11.80
CA HIS A 52 -13.93 5.39 12.67
C HIS A 52 -13.39 5.01 14.06
N ILE A 53 -12.67 3.88 14.19
CA ILE A 53 -12.00 3.53 15.45
C ILE A 53 -10.91 4.58 15.70
N PRO A 54 -10.95 5.35 16.82
CA PRO A 54 -10.15 6.57 16.96
C PRO A 54 -8.64 6.39 16.75
N GLY A 55 -8.07 5.34 17.32
CA GLY A 55 -6.65 5.01 17.15
C GLY A 55 -6.31 4.57 15.73
N MET A 56 -7.24 3.91 15.03
CA MET A 56 -7.02 3.44 13.68
C MET A 56 -7.08 4.58 12.67
N VAL A 57 -8.03 5.51 12.80
CA VAL A 57 -8.11 6.72 11.98
C VAL A 57 -6.84 7.55 12.12
N LYS A 58 -6.45 7.89 13.36
CA LYS A 58 -5.22 8.67 13.62
C LYS A 58 -3.97 8.02 13.02
N GLY A 59 -3.86 6.69 13.11
CA GLY A 59 -2.73 5.99 12.50
C GLY A 59 -2.78 6.03 10.97
N ALA A 60 -3.95 5.91 10.35
CA ALA A 60 -4.09 6.05 8.90
C ALA A 60 -3.75 7.47 8.40
N GLU A 61 -4.19 8.51 9.13
CA GLU A 61 -3.87 9.92 8.85
C GLU A 61 -2.37 10.23 8.98
N SER A 62 -1.63 9.46 9.78
CA SER A 62 -0.19 9.62 9.95
C SER A 62 0.64 9.07 8.77
N ALA A 63 -0.01 8.45 7.78
CA ALA A 63 0.66 7.92 6.61
C ALA A 63 1.18 9.07 5.71
N GLU A 64 2.48 9.04 5.41
CA GLU A 64 3.12 9.94 4.45
C GLU A 64 2.83 9.55 3.01
N TYR A 65 2.53 8.27 2.79
CA TYR A 65 2.27 7.70 1.49
C TYR A 65 1.21 6.61 1.60
N ILE A 66 0.12 6.73 0.87
CA ILE A 66 -0.99 5.77 0.96
C ILE A 66 -1.09 4.98 -0.34
N ILE A 67 -1.01 3.66 -0.19
CA ILE A 67 -1.16 2.69 -1.26
C ILE A 67 -2.50 1.98 -1.07
N ALA A 68 -3.32 1.96 -2.10
CA ALA A 68 -4.57 1.19 -2.14
C ALA A 68 -4.45 0.05 -3.16
N ILE A 69 -4.74 -1.18 -2.74
CA ILE A 69 -4.77 -2.35 -3.62
C ILE A 69 -6.18 -2.94 -3.58
N ASP A 70 -6.90 -2.81 -4.69
CA ASP A 70 -8.23 -3.39 -4.86
C ASP A 70 -8.19 -4.62 -5.76
N GLY A 71 -9.03 -5.61 -5.45
CA GLY A 71 -9.15 -6.80 -6.29
C GLY A 71 -9.86 -6.52 -7.62
N CYS A 72 -10.85 -5.63 -7.63
CA CYS A 72 -11.71 -5.37 -8.79
C CYS A 72 -12.17 -3.90 -8.83
N PRO A 73 -12.80 -3.44 -9.94
CA PRO A 73 -13.15 -2.03 -10.14
C PRO A 73 -14.21 -1.49 -9.17
N VAL A 74 -14.81 -2.34 -8.32
CA VAL A 74 -15.68 -1.90 -7.22
C VAL A 74 -14.94 -0.91 -6.30
N GLY A 75 -13.63 -1.06 -6.15
CA GLY A 75 -12.78 -0.08 -5.47
C GLY A 75 -13.06 0.05 -3.98
N CYS A 76 -13.17 -1.07 -3.26
CA CYS A 76 -13.54 -1.07 -1.84
C CYS A 76 -12.51 -0.34 -0.99
N ALA A 77 -11.21 -0.59 -1.21
CA ALA A 77 -10.14 0.09 -0.49
C ALA A 77 -10.09 1.57 -0.85
N LYS A 78 -10.20 1.90 -2.15
CA LYS A 78 -10.27 3.27 -2.63
C LYS A 78 -11.40 4.06 -1.96
N LYS A 79 -12.64 3.57 -2.04
CA LYS A 79 -13.83 4.24 -1.49
C LYS A 79 -13.74 4.43 0.03
N ALA A 80 -13.24 3.42 0.75
CA ALA A 80 -13.06 3.51 2.19
C ALA A 80 -12.03 4.59 2.57
N LEU A 81 -10.92 4.71 1.84
CA LEU A 81 -9.95 5.79 2.05
C LEU A 81 -10.50 7.16 1.67
N GLU A 82 -11.30 7.26 0.61
CA GLU A 82 -12.00 8.49 0.23
C GLU A 82 -13.00 8.94 1.30
N HIS A 83 -13.72 8.00 1.95
CA HIS A 83 -14.60 8.31 3.09
C HIS A 83 -13.83 8.89 4.28
N LEU A 84 -12.59 8.45 4.49
CA LEU A 84 -11.68 9.00 5.50
C LEU A 84 -10.99 10.30 5.04
N LYS A 85 -11.28 10.79 3.83
CA LYS A 85 -10.64 11.96 3.21
C LYS A 85 -9.12 11.82 3.09
N LEU A 86 -8.64 10.58 2.99
CA LEU A 86 -7.22 10.27 2.84
C LEU A 86 -6.84 10.28 1.36
N LYS A 87 -5.74 10.97 1.05
CA LYS A 87 -5.21 11.01 -0.32
C LYS A 87 -4.50 9.71 -0.65
N ILE A 88 -4.99 9.01 -1.68
CA ILE A 88 -4.32 7.83 -2.23
C ILE A 88 -3.20 8.30 -3.16
N ASP A 89 -1.98 7.82 -2.92
CA ASP A 89 -0.81 8.12 -3.75
C ASP A 89 -0.58 7.08 -4.83
N GLU A 90 -0.90 5.81 -4.54
CA GLU A 90 -0.84 4.72 -5.51
C GLU A 90 -2.10 3.88 -5.43
N TYR A 91 -2.66 3.55 -6.60
CA TYR A 91 -3.85 2.74 -6.69
C TYR A 91 -3.66 1.63 -7.71
N ILE A 92 -3.94 0.40 -7.29
CA ILE A 92 -3.79 -0.80 -8.13
C ILE A 92 -5.09 -1.58 -8.08
N VAL A 93 -5.54 -2.02 -9.25
CA VAL A 93 -6.66 -2.96 -9.39
C VAL A 93 -6.14 -4.27 -9.99
N VAL A 94 -6.33 -5.38 -9.29
CA VAL A 94 -5.81 -6.70 -9.70
C VAL A 94 -6.40 -7.14 -11.06
N THR A 95 -7.69 -6.93 -11.29
CA THR A 95 -8.33 -7.27 -12.57
C THR A 95 -7.79 -6.48 -13.76
N GLU A 96 -7.34 -5.24 -13.56
CA GLU A 96 -6.73 -4.43 -14.63
C GLU A 96 -5.35 -4.97 -15.06
N LYS A 97 -4.77 -5.87 -14.26
CA LYS A 97 -3.57 -6.62 -14.62
C LYS A 97 -3.88 -7.91 -15.38
N GLY A 98 -5.09 -8.06 -15.91
CA GLY A 98 -5.51 -9.20 -16.73
C GLY A 98 -5.71 -10.49 -15.92
N ILE A 99 -5.97 -10.38 -14.62
CA ILE A 99 -6.33 -11.53 -13.78
C ILE A 99 -7.87 -11.56 -13.67
N LYS A 100 -8.49 -12.63 -14.16
CA LYS A 100 -9.94 -12.78 -14.10
C LYS A 100 -10.38 -13.05 -12.66
N LYS A 101 -11.46 -12.39 -12.23
CA LYS A 101 -12.10 -12.65 -10.95
C LYS A 101 -12.78 -14.03 -10.97
N THR A 102 -12.50 -14.81 -9.94
CA THR A 102 -13.13 -16.09 -9.58
C THR A 102 -13.39 -16.09 -8.07
N TYR A 103 -14.08 -17.12 -7.58
CA TYR A 103 -14.37 -17.29 -6.15
C TYR A 103 -13.50 -18.35 -5.47
N ASP A 104 -12.40 -18.75 -6.14
CA ASP A 104 -11.35 -19.54 -5.52
C ASP A 104 -10.53 -18.63 -4.59
N LEU A 105 -10.45 -18.98 -3.30
CA LEU A 105 -9.76 -18.19 -2.29
C LEU A 105 -8.27 -18.53 -2.18
N HIS A 106 -7.74 -19.42 -3.02
CA HIS A 106 -6.34 -19.83 -3.00
C HIS A 106 -5.59 -19.30 -4.24
N PRO A 107 -5.17 -18.03 -4.22
CA PRO A 107 -4.52 -17.44 -5.38
C PRO A 107 -3.16 -18.06 -5.65
N ARG A 108 -2.83 -18.19 -6.94
CA ARG A 108 -1.52 -18.71 -7.34
C ARG A 108 -0.46 -17.68 -7.03
N LYS A 109 0.71 -18.15 -6.56
CA LYS A 109 1.89 -17.30 -6.32
C LYS A 109 2.25 -16.43 -7.53
N ALA A 110 2.13 -16.96 -8.74
CA ALA A 110 2.41 -16.22 -9.97
C ALA A 110 1.51 -15.00 -10.18
N ASP A 111 0.24 -15.06 -9.76
CA ASP A 111 -0.70 -13.94 -9.88
C ASP A 111 -0.38 -12.85 -8.86
N ILE A 112 0.05 -13.23 -7.65
CA ILE A 112 0.53 -12.29 -6.62
C ILE A 112 1.83 -11.62 -7.09
N ASP A 113 2.78 -12.40 -7.62
CA ASP A 113 4.05 -11.89 -8.14
C ASP A 113 3.84 -10.91 -9.29
N LYS A 114 2.80 -11.11 -10.11
CA LYS A 114 2.41 -10.19 -11.19
C LYS A 114 2.08 -8.79 -10.65
N ILE A 115 1.38 -8.70 -9.51
CA ILE A 115 1.05 -7.43 -8.86
C ILE A 115 2.29 -6.77 -8.24
N LEU A 116 3.24 -7.57 -7.76
CA LEU A 116 4.47 -7.10 -7.12
C LEU A 116 5.62 -6.79 -8.09
N LYS A 117 5.45 -7.02 -9.41
CA LYS A 117 6.52 -6.79 -10.39
C LYS A 117 7.09 -5.38 -10.27
N LYS A 118 8.43 -5.31 -10.17
CA LYS A 118 9.24 -4.12 -9.79
C LYS A 118 8.95 -2.84 -10.57
N HIS A 119 8.39 -2.90 -11.78
CA HIS A 119 8.13 -1.70 -12.58
C HIS A 119 7.07 -0.77 -11.95
N TYR A 120 6.15 -1.31 -11.15
CA TYR A 120 5.11 -0.52 -10.48
C TYR A 120 5.61 0.18 -9.20
N TRP A 121 6.71 -0.27 -8.59
CA TRP A 121 6.98 0.01 -7.17
C TRP A 121 8.38 0.55 -6.84
N ARG A 122 9.26 0.97 -7.78
CA ARG A 122 10.69 1.12 -7.41
C ARG A 122 11.44 2.42 -7.66
N LYS A 123 10.97 3.39 -8.45
CA LYS A 123 11.76 4.61 -8.67
C LYS A 123 11.06 5.92 -8.32
N GLU A 124 9.76 6.02 -8.53
CA GLU A 124 9.07 7.31 -8.39
C GLU A 124 8.56 7.55 -6.97
N TRP A 125 7.96 6.56 -6.30
CA TRP A 125 7.42 6.76 -4.96
C TRP A 125 8.48 7.03 -3.90
N LYS A 126 9.66 6.36 -3.94
CA LYS A 126 10.77 6.66 -3.00
C LYS A 126 11.26 8.09 -3.14
N LYS A 127 11.31 8.62 -4.37
CA LYS A 127 11.62 10.03 -4.64
C LYS A 127 10.50 10.93 -4.11
N SER A 128 9.24 10.63 -4.42
CA SER A 128 8.05 11.38 -3.97
C SER A 128 7.94 11.42 -2.44
N LEU A 129 8.14 10.29 -1.77
CA LEU A 129 8.16 10.16 -0.31
C LEU A 129 9.35 10.91 0.29
N CYS A 130 10.57 10.74 -0.24
CA CYS A 130 11.72 11.51 0.23
C CYS A 130 11.54 13.02 0.02
N LEU A 131 10.91 13.47 -1.09
CA LEU A 131 10.61 14.87 -1.33
C LEU A 131 9.60 15.43 -0.31
N ARG A 132 8.55 14.67 0.02
CA ARG A 132 7.58 15.01 1.07
C ARG A 132 8.22 15.08 2.45
N LEU A 133 9.02 14.08 2.81
CA LEU A 133 9.74 14.05 4.08
C LEU A 133 10.74 15.22 4.19
N LYS A 134 11.41 15.59 3.09
CA LYS A 134 12.27 16.79 3.01
C LYS A 134 11.48 18.08 3.28
N LYS A 135 10.30 18.23 2.67
CA LYS A 135 9.42 19.40 2.89
C LYS A 135 8.90 19.51 4.32
N ARG A 136 8.55 18.38 4.95
CA ARG A 136 7.93 18.39 6.29
C ARG A 136 8.93 18.55 7.44
N ASN A 137 10.15 18.03 7.30
CA ASN A 137 11.12 17.97 8.41
C ASN A 137 12.44 18.73 8.17
N GLY A 138 12.63 19.43 7.03
CA GLY A 138 13.87 20.14 6.73
C GLY A 138 15.14 19.26 6.62
N ARG A 139 15.01 17.92 6.71
CA ARG A 139 16.14 16.98 6.68
C ARG A 139 16.48 16.59 5.23
N LYS A 140 17.67 16.97 4.76
CA LYS A 140 18.25 16.51 3.49
C LYS A 140 18.36 14.97 3.47
N CYS A 141 17.53 14.25 2.70
CA CYS A 141 17.91 12.89 2.27
C CYS A 141 19.22 13.01 1.50
N ARG A 142 20.32 12.47 2.02
CA ARG A 142 21.52 12.20 1.23
C ARG A 142 21.27 10.91 0.46
N GLU A 143 21.46 10.98 -0.85
CA GLU A 143 21.50 9.80 -1.71
C GLU A 143 22.78 9.02 -1.38
N SER A 144 22.63 7.71 -1.20
CA SER A 144 23.73 6.75 -1.20
C SER A 144 23.33 5.58 -2.08
#